data_AF-A0A5B1BMY0-F1
#
_entry.id   AF-A0A5B1BMY0-F1
#
_cell.length_a   1.000
_cell.length_b   1.000
_cell.length_c   1.000
_cell.angle_alpha   90.00
_cell.angle_beta   90.00
_cell.angle_gamma   90.00
#
_symmetry.space_group_name_H-M   'P 1'
#
loop_
_entity.id
_entity.type
_entity.pdbx_description
1 polymer ?
#
loop_
_entity_poly.entity_id
_entity_poly.type
_entity_poly.pdbx_seq_one_letter_code
_entity_poly.pdbx_strand_id
1 'polypeptide(L)'
;MTQTPLRPAVEPALPAGYGPLSIAVQRALTGPAPRDQFARISASVGDVDPYGLDLQLALYMCYELHYRGFAGVDPTWEWNPALLHLRADLERAFLAGVRRDVGRIEPHDTSMAEMDKLSIEPVDGTGPSYYLRDEGTWSQMREYFAHRSLYHLKEGDPHAWVIPRLTGR
;
A
#
# COMPACT_ATOMS: atom_id res chain seq x y z
N MET A 1 -38.63 -3.16 20.71
CA MET A 1 -37.83 -3.25 19.47
C MET A 1 -36.36 -3.10 19.86
N THR A 2 -35.66 -4.21 20.02
CA THR A 2 -34.25 -4.25 20.42
C THR A 2 -33.39 -3.89 19.22
N GLN A 3 -32.73 -2.73 19.29
CA GLN A 3 -31.77 -2.29 18.29
C GLN A 3 -30.50 -3.14 18.49
N THR A 4 -30.25 -4.08 17.58
CA THR A 4 -28.98 -4.82 17.55
C THR A 4 -27.85 -3.80 17.34
N PRO A 5 -26.85 -3.72 18.23
CA PRO A 5 -25.74 -2.82 18.02
C PRO A 5 -25.01 -3.25 16.75
N LEU A 6 -24.91 -2.36 15.77
CA LEU A 6 -24.06 -2.53 14.60
C LEU A 6 -22.63 -2.73 15.13
N ARG A 7 -22.13 -3.97 15.09
CA ARG A 7 -20.69 -4.20 15.25
C ARG A 7 -20.02 -3.35 14.17
N PRO A 8 -19.07 -2.46 14.51
CA PRO A 8 -18.31 -1.79 13.47
C PRO A 8 -17.69 -2.88 12.60
N ALA A 9 -17.92 -2.80 11.29
CA ALA A 9 -17.18 -3.64 10.37
C ALA A 9 -15.69 -3.40 10.65
N VAL A 10 -14.97 -4.46 10.99
CA VAL A 10 -13.53 -4.41 11.25
C VAL A 10 -12.77 -4.10 9.95
N GLU A 11 -13.40 -4.43 8.84
CA GLU A 11 -12.91 -4.26 7.48
C GLU A 11 -13.22 -2.83 6.99
N PRO A 12 -12.25 -2.16 6.35
CA PRO A 12 -12.49 -0.88 5.70
C PRO A 12 -13.46 -1.01 4.53
N ALA A 13 -14.09 0.10 4.14
CA ALA A 13 -14.84 0.17 2.89
C ALA A 13 -13.87 0.11 1.69
N LEU A 14 -14.30 -0.53 0.60
CA LEU A 14 -13.55 -0.51 -0.66
C LEU A 14 -13.48 0.93 -1.20
N PRO A 15 -12.27 1.50 -1.44
CA PRO A 15 -12.15 2.86 -1.93
C PRO A 15 -12.71 3.01 -3.35
N ALA A 16 -13.14 4.23 -3.71
CA ALA A 16 -13.45 4.57 -5.09
C ALA A 16 -12.16 4.57 -5.93
N GLY A 17 -12.23 4.06 -7.17
CA GLY A 17 -11.11 4.14 -8.10
C GLY A 17 -10.79 5.59 -8.50
N TYR A 18 -9.50 5.92 -8.58
CA TYR A 18 -9.01 7.24 -8.96
C TYR A 18 -8.71 7.33 -10.47
N GLY A 19 -8.12 6.29 -11.04
CA GLY A 19 -7.75 6.20 -12.45
C GLY A 19 -7.93 4.79 -13.03
N PRO A 20 -7.52 4.55 -14.28
CA PRO A 20 -7.79 3.30 -14.97
C PRO A 20 -7.40 2.03 -14.21
N LEU A 21 -6.26 2.04 -13.50
CA LEU A 21 -5.77 0.87 -12.76
C LEU A 21 -6.65 0.58 -11.55
N SER A 22 -6.82 1.57 -10.67
CA SER A 22 -7.61 1.43 -9.45
C SER A 22 -9.10 1.24 -9.74
N ILE A 23 -9.62 1.80 -10.84
CA ILE A 23 -10.98 1.53 -11.33
C ILE A 23 -11.11 0.07 -11.80
N ALA A 24 -10.12 -0.48 -12.49
CA ALA A 24 -10.16 -1.87 -12.94
C ALA A 24 -10.14 -2.84 -11.74
N VAL A 25 -9.28 -2.58 -10.74
CA VAL A 25 -9.25 -3.36 -9.49
C VAL A 25 -10.57 -3.23 -8.74
N GLN A 26 -11.07 -2.01 -8.52
CA GLN A 26 -12.33 -1.78 -7.83
C GLN A 26 -13.50 -2.52 -8.52
N ARG A 27 -13.62 -2.42 -9.85
CA ARG A 27 -14.65 -3.14 -10.62
C ARG A 27 -14.55 -4.65 -10.46
N ALA A 28 -13.33 -5.20 -10.49
CA ALA A 28 -13.12 -6.62 -10.25
C ALA A 28 -13.64 -7.01 -8.85
N LEU A 29 -13.22 -6.29 -7.81
CA LEU A 29 -13.56 -6.60 -6.41
C LEU A 29 -15.06 -6.42 -6.08
N THR A 30 -15.79 -5.61 -6.84
CA THR A 30 -17.26 -5.50 -6.69
C THR A 30 -18.03 -6.70 -7.24
N GLY A 31 -17.39 -7.56 -8.04
CA GLY A 31 -17.97 -8.79 -8.57
C GLY A 31 -17.52 -10.03 -7.79
N PRO A 32 -18.20 -11.18 -7.98
CA PRO A 32 -17.71 -12.45 -7.46
C PRO A 32 -16.37 -12.80 -8.10
N ALA A 33 -15.46 -13.43 -7.35
CA ALA A 33 -14.18 -13.84 -7.89
C ALA A 33 -14.38 -14.85 -9.03
N PRO A 34 -13.88 -14.58 -10.25
CA PRO A 34 -13.97 -15.53 -11.34
C PRO A 34 -13.27 -16.83 -10.95
N ARG A 35 -13.95 -17.96 -11.16
CA ARG A 35 -13.33 -19.29 -11.03
C ARG A 35 -12.50 -19.67 -12.26
N ASP A 36 -12.62 -18.90 -13.34
CA ASP A 36 -11.84 -19.09 -14.56
C ASP A 36 -10.42 -18.54 -14.38
N GLN A 37 -9.44 -19.45 -14.44
CA GLN A 37 -8.02 -19.18 -14.34
C GLN A 37 -7.45 -18.36 -15.52
N PHE A 38 -8.19 -18.22 -16.63
CA PHE A 38 -7.76 -17.46 -17.80
C PHE A 38 -8.32 -16.03 -17.85
N ALA A 39 -9.20 -15.68 -16.90
CA ALA A 39 -9.70 -14.32 -16.80
C ALA A 39 -8.51 -13.35 -16.61
N ARG A 40 -8.57 -12.18 -17.26
CA ARG A 40 -7.60 -11.10 -17.06
C ARG A 40 -8.33 -9.86 -16.59
N ILE A 41 -7.75 -9.15 -15.64
CA ILE A 41 -8.15 -7.80 -15.30
C ILE A 41 -7.54 -6.89 -16.35
N SER A 42 -8.38 -6.26 -17.18
CA SER A 42 -7.92 -5.41 -18.27
C SER A 42 -7.43 -4.07 -17.73
N ALA A 43 -6.11 -3.96 -17.51
CA ALA A 43 -5.44 -2.76 -17.06
C ALA A 43 -4.03 -2.70 -17.66
N SER A 44 -3.65 -1.57 -18.26
CA SER A 44 -2.31 -1.38 -18.84
C SER A 44 -1.39 -0.70 -17.82
N VAL A 45 -0.28 -1.35 -17.50
CA VAL A 45 0.73 -0.87 -16.53
C VAL A 45 1.96 -0.24 -17.23
N GLY A 46 2.01 -0.25 -18.57
CA GLY A 46 3.23 0.09 -19.33
C GLY A 46 3.73 1.54 -19.17
N ASP A 47 2.82 2.52 -19.09
CA ASP A 47 3.14 3.96 -19.16
C ASP A 47 2.67 4.75 -17.92
N VAL A 48 2.49 4.08 -16.78
CA VAL A 48 1.97 4.72 -15.55
C VAL A 48 3.08 5.28 -14.68
N ASP A 49 2.80 6.39 -14.00
CA ASP A 49 3.67 6.95 -12.97
C ASP A 49 3.79 5.94 -11.80
N PRO A 50 5.01 5.44 -11.48
CA PRO A 50 5.20 4.47 -10.40
C PRO A 50 4.85 5.01 -9.02
N TYR A 51 4.80 6.33 -8.83
CA TYR A 51 4.39 6.96 -7.57
C TYR A 51 3.01 7.60 -7.65
N GLY A 52 2.37 7.50 -8.82
CA GLY A 52 1.07 8.09 -9.08
C GLY A 52 -0.01 7.46 -8.21
N LEU A 53 -0.98 8.29 -7.82
CA LEU A 53 -2.09 7.88 -6.96
C LEU A 53 -2.86 6.68 -7.53
N ASP A 54 -3.04 6.59 -8.85
CA ASP A 54 -3.76 5.47 -9.47
C ASP A 54 -3.08 4.12 -9.22
N LEU A 55 -1.77 4.04 -9.45
CA LEU A 55 -0.99 2.82 -9.23
C LEU A 55 -0.92 2.48 -7.74
N GLN A 56 -0.62 3.46 -6.90
CA GLN A 56 -0.48 3.24 -5.46
C GLN A 56 -1.80 2.84 -4.80
N LEU A 57 -2.92 3.40 -5.25
CA LEU A 57 -4.25 3.00 -4.80
C LEU A 57 -4.61 1.58 -5.26
N ALA A 58 -4.29 1.22 -6.49
CA ALA A 58 -4.48 -0.14 -6.98
C ALA A 58 -3.65 -1.16 -6.18
N LEU A 59 -2.37 -0.86 -5.89
CA LEU A 59 -1.52 -1.68 -5.02
C LEU A 59 -2.11 -1.80 -3.62
N TYR A 60 -2.54 -0.68 -3.01
CA TYR A 60 -3.17 -0.68 -1.69
C TYR A 60 -4.38 -1.61 -1.65
N MET A 61 -5.27 -1.53 -2.64
CA MET A 61 -6.44 -2.41 -2.75
C MET A 61 -6.05 -3.89 -2.86
N CYS A 62 -5.05 -4.22 -3.67
CA CYS A 62 -4.55 -5.59 -3.79
C CYS A 62 -3.92 -6.10 -2.48
N TYR A 63 -3.17 -5.26 -1.77
CA TYR A 63 -2.53 -5.64 -0.51
C TYR A 63 -3.53 -5.86 0.63
N GLU A 64 -4.58 -5.03 0.74
CA GLU A 64 -5.58 -5.16 1.80
C GLU A 64 -6.22 -6.54 1.87
N LEU A 65 -6.40 -7.22 0.72
CA LEU A 65 -6.98 -8.56 0.64
C LEU A 65 -6.19 -9.63 1.40
N HIS A 66 -4.88 -9.41 1.60
CA HIS A 66 -4.01 -10.28 2.39
C HIS A 66 -3.94 -9.90 3.87
N TYR A 67 -4.71 -8.88 4.27
CA TYR A 67 -4.82 -8.42 5.65
C TYR A 67 -6.26 -8.59 6.13
N ARG A 68 -7.03 -7.51 6.20
CA ARG A 68 -8.43 -7.55 6.68
C ARG A 68 -9.42 -7.74 5.54
N GLY A 69 -9.02 -7.51 4.28
CA GLY A 69 -9.94 -7.38 3.17
C GLY A 69 -10.79 -6.11 3.26
N PHE A 70 -11.85 -6.05 2.45
CA PHE A 70 -12.78 -4.94 2.42
C PHE A 70 -14.21 -5.42 2.69
N ALA A 71 -14.98 -4.57 3.36
CA ALA A 71 -16.37 -4.84 3.67
C ALA A 71 -17.16 -5.18 2.39
N GLY A 72 -17.70 -6.39 2.33
CA GLY A 72 -18.54 -6.87 1.22
C GLY A 72 -17.78 -7.37 -0.01
N VAL A 73 -16.44 -7.45 0.04
CA VAL A 73 -15.63 -8.07 -1.02
C VAL A 73 -15.47 -9.57 -0.73
N ASP A 74 -15.61 -10.40 -1.78
CA ASP A 74 -15.42 -11.85 -1.69
C ASP A 74 -13.96 -12.18 -1.28
N PRO A 75 -13.72 -12.87 -0.14
CA PRO A 75 -12.37 -13.15 0.35
C PRO A 75 -11.57 -14.07 -0.57
N THR A 76 -12.22 -14.80 -1.49
CA THR A 76 -11.52 -15.65 -2.46
C THR A 76 -10.70 -14.85 -3.48
N TRP A 77 -10.92 -13.52 -3.58
CA TRP A 77 -10.07 -12.62 -4.35
C TRP A 77 -8.61 -12.61 -3.87
N GLU A 78 -8.35 -12.91 -2.59
CA GLU A 78 -7.00 -12.99 -2.03
C GLU A 78 -6.08 -13.89 -2.88
N TRP A 79 -6.61 -14.99 -3.39
CA TRP A 79 -5.87 -15.99 -4.14
C TRP A 79 -6.22 -16.03 -5.64
N ASN A 80 -6.95 -15.03 -6.14
CA ASN A 80 -7.33 -14.98 -7.54
C ASN A 80 -6.10 -14.78 -8.46
N PRO A 81 -5.81 -15.70 -9.39
CA PRO A 81 -4.60 -15.61 -10.22
C PRO A 81 -4.52 -14.35 -11.09
N ALA A 82 -5.65 -13.86 -11.60
CA ALA A 82 -5.70 -12.69 -12.46
C ALA A 82 -5.33 -11.42 -11.68
N LEU A 83 -5.82 -11.31 -10.44
CA LEU A 83 -5.50 -10.19 -9.54
C LEU A 83 -4.05 -10.25 -9.06
N LEU A 84 -3.55 -11.44 -8.70
CA LEU A 84 -2.15 -11.62 -8.32
C LEU A 84 -1.19 -11.29 -9.46
N HIS A 85 -1.55 -11.62 -10.70
CA HIS A 85 -0.79 -11.23 -11.88
C HIS A 85 -0.73 -9.72 -12.05
N LEU A 86 -1.87 -9.03 -12.00
CA LEU A 86 -1.91 -7.57 -12.06
C LEU A 86 -1.10 -6.94 -10.92
N ARG A 87 -1.26 -7.42 -9.68
CA ARG A 87 -0.47 -6.95 -8.53
C ARG A 87 1.03 -7.08 -8.78
N ALA A 88 1.49 -8.23 -9.29
CA ALA A 88 2.90 -8.43 -9.60
C ALA A 88 3.41 -7.44 -10.66
N ASP A 89 2.57 -7.05 -11.63
CA ASP A 89 2.93 -6.08 -12.67
C ASP A 89 3.07 -4.67 -12.08
N LEU A 90 2.14 -4.28 -11.21
CA LEU A 90 2.19 -3.01 -10.47
C LEU A 90 3.41 -2.93 -9.55
N GLU A 91 3.72 -4.02 -8.83
CA GLU A 91 4.91 -4.13 -7.97
C GLU A 91 6.20 -3.97 -8.77
N ARG A 92 6.28 -4.56 -9.98
CA ARG A 92 7.44 -4.39 -10.86
C ARG A 92 7.60 -2.95 -11.34
N ALA A 93 6.52 -2.29 -11.70
CA ALA A 93 6.55 -0.88 -12.10
C ALA A 93 7.01 0.03 -10.93
N PHE A 94 6.43 -0.15 -9.74
CA PHE A 94 6.84 0.59 -8.55
C PHE A 94 8.31 0.35 -8.19
N LEU A 95 8.75 -0.92 -8.13
CA LEU A 95 10.13 -1.27 -7.83
C LEU A 95 11.11 -0.73 -8.87
N ALA A 96 10.74 -0.71 -10.15
CA ALA A 96 11.55 -0.10 -11.20
C ALA A 96 11.72 1.41 -10.98
N GLY A 97 10.65 2.11 -10.56
CA GLY A 97 10.70 3.51 -10.13
C GLY A 97 11.68 3.72 -8.98
N VAL A 98 11.53 2.95 -7.91
CA VAL A 98 12.40 3.04 -6.72
C VAL A 98 13.86 2.79 -7.08
N ARG A 99 14.15 1.75 -7.88
CA ARG A 99 15.52 1.43 -8.31
C ARG A 99 16.13 2.52 -9.18
N ARG A 100 15.35 3.13 -10.06
CA ARG A 100 15.80 4.25 -10.89
C ARG A 100 16.23 5.44 -10.02
N ASP A 101 15.44 5.76 -9.00
CA ASP A 101 15.69 6.95 -8.17
C ASP A 101 16.79 6.73 -7.13
N VAL A 102 16.92 5.50 -6.60
CA VAL A 102 18.06 5.09 -5.76
C VAL A 102 19.36 5.07 -6.59
N GLY A 103 19.28 4.65 -7.86
CA GLY A 103 20.43 4.57 -8.74
C GLY A 103 21.36 3.38 -8.43
N ARG A 104 22.64 3.52 -8.78
CA ARG A 104 23.65 2.47 -8.58
C ARG A 104 24.14 2.49 -7.13
N ILE A 105 24.12 1.32 -6.49
CA ILE A 105 24.68 1.12 -5.14
C ILE A 105 26.10 0.59 -5.31
N GLU A 106 27.09 1.30 -4.77
CA GLU A 106 28.48 0.85 -4.84
C GLU A 106 28.73 -0.35 -3.91
N PRO A 107 29.74 -1.19 -4.18
CA PRO A 107 30.06 -2.31 -3.29
C PRO A 107 30.40 -1.91 -1.84
N HIS A 108 30.80 -0.65 -1.61
CA HIS A 108 31.11 -0.11 -0.29
C HIS A 108 29.90 0.54 0.41
N ASP A 109 28.79 0.74 -0.30
CA ASP A 109 27.55 1.27 0.26
C ASP A 109 26.81 0.16 1.00
N THR A 110 27.16 -0.04 2.27
CA THR A 110 26.54 -1.06 3.11
C THR A 110 25.26 -0.55 3.76
N SER A 111 24.29 -1.43 4.00
CA SER A 111 23.08 -1.10 4.75
C SER A 111 23.37 -0.54 6.14
N MET A 112 24.42 -1.06 6.81
CA MET A 112 24.84 -0.57 8.13
C MET A 112 25.32 0.89 8.06
N ALA A 113 26.17 1.22 7.09
CA ALA A 113 26.62 2.60 6.89
C ALA A 113 25.46 3.56 6.58
N GLU A 114 24.47 3.15 5.80
CA GLU A 114 23.27 3.95 5.54
C GLU A 114 22.41 4.12 6.79
N MET A 115 22.22 3.06 7.59
CA MET A 115 21.49 3.14 8.87
C MET A 115 22.19 4.05 9.88
N ASP A 116 23.53 4.01 9.94
CA ASP A 116 24.32 4.90 10.79
C ASP A 116 24.12 6.36 10.39
N LYS A 117 24.14 6.66 9.07
CA LYS A 117 23.85 8.00 8.54
C LYS A 117 22.42 8.46 8.90
N LEU A 118 21.42 7.58 8.72
CA LEU A 118 20.01 7.88 9.00
C LEU A 118 19.71 8.06 10.50
N SER A 119 20.53 7.50 11.37
CA SER A 119 20.38 7.62 12.83
C SER A 119 20.84 8.98 13.38
N ILE A 120 21.44 9.81 12.54
CA ILE A 120 21.85 11.18 12.89
C ILE A 120 20.68 12.11 12.58
N GLU A 121 20.00 12.60 13.62
CA GLU A 121 18.94 13.59 13.46
C GLU A 121 19.54 14.94 13.02
N PRO A 122 19.14 15.48 11.85
CA PRO A 122 19.54 16.81 11.44
C PRO A 122 19.02 17.85 12.43
N VAL A 123 19.82 18.86 12.77
CA VAL A 123 19.37 19.98 13.64
C VAL A 123 18.30 20.82 12.94
N ASP A 124 18.47 20.98 11.63
CA ASP A 124 17.56 21.68 10.73
C ASP A 124 17.11 20.73 9.61
N GLY A 125 15.87 20.90 9.15
CA GLY A 125 15.34 20.09 8.07
C GLY A 125 14.15 20.73 7.37
N THR A 126 13.79 20.16 6.23
CA THR A 126 12.71 20.66 5.36
C THR A 126 11.55 19.67 5.25
N GLY A 127 11.52 18.67 6.14
CA GLY A 127 10.50 17.63 6.14
C GLY A 127 9.15 18.08 6.72
N PRO A 128 8.11 17.23 6.63
CA PRO A 128 6.78 17.55 7.15
C PRO A 128 6.76 17.93 8.64
N SER A 129 7.63 17.34 9.46
CA SER A 129 7.75 17.67 10.88
C SER A 129 8.18 19.12 11.13
N TYR A 130 9.16 19.61 10.38
CA TYR A 130 9.65 20.98 10.46
C TYR A 130 8.58 21.97 10.00
N TYR A 131 7.95 21.70 8.85
CA TYR A 131 6.87 22.54 8.34
C TYR A 131 5.68 22.59 9.32
N LEU A 132 5.24 21.43 9.85
CA LEU A 132 4.11 21.38 10.78
C LEU A 132 4.41 22.07 12.12
N ARG A 133 5.67 22.06 12.57
CA ARG A 133 6.12 22.76 13.78
C ARG A 133 6.06 24.28 13.61
N ASP A 134 6.57 24.79 12.49
CA ASP A 134 6.83 26.22 12.31
C ASP A 134 5.66 26.95 11.62
N GLU A 135 5.06 26.33 10.60
CA GLU A 135 4.08 26.96 9.69
C GLU A 135 2.74 26.20 9.65
N GLY A 136 2.68 25.03 10.30
CA GLY A 136 1.57 24.09 10.18
C GLY A 136 0.24 24.63 10.68
N THR A 137 -0.81 24.41 9.90
CA THR A 137 -2.18 24.64 10.34
C THR A 137 -2.78 23.40 11.00
N TRP A 138 -3.79 23.58 11.84
CA TRP A 138 -4.54 22.46 12.40
C TRP A 138 -5.18 21.56 11.33
N SER A 139 -5.59 22.14 10.20
CA SER A 139 -6.11 21.36 9.07
C SER A 139 -5.05 20.42 8.49
N GLN A 140 -3.83 20.92 8.27
CA GLN A 140 -2.71 20.10 7.79
C GLN A 140 -2.29 19.06 8.83
N MET A 141 -2.36 19.37 10.13
CA MET A 141 -2.09 18.37 11.18
C MET A 141 -3.10 17.21 11.14
N ARG A 142 -4.39 17.52 10.98
CA ARG A 142 -5.44 16.50 10.82
C ARG A 142 -5.24 15.67 9.56
N GLU A 143 -4.87 16.31 8.46
CA GLU A 143 -4.55 15.62 7.21
C GLU A 143 -3.34 14.69 7.37
N TYR A 144 -2.27 15.16 8.02
CA TYR A 144 -1.10 14.35 8.34
C TYR A 144 -1.47 13.10 9.15
N PHE A 145 -2.34 13.25 10.15
CA PHE A 145 -2.85 12.11 10.91
C PHE A 145 -3.67 11.14 10.05
N ALA A 146 -4.49 11.65 9.12
CA ALA A 146 -5.24 10.79 8.20
C ALA A 146 -4.29 9.97 7.33
N HIS A 147 -3.28 10.58 6.70
CA HIS A 147 -2.29 9.86 5.87
C HIS A 147 -1.50 8.81 6.67
N ARG A 148 -1.11 9.13 7.91
CA ARG A 148 -0.35 8.22 8.78
C ARG A 148 -1.21 7.12 9.41
N SER A 149 -2.53 7.29 9.46
CA SER A 149 -3.43 6.34 10.11
C SER A 149 -3.40 4.96 9.44
N LEU A 150 -3.34 4.91 8.10
CA LEU A 150 -3.32 3.65 7.35
C LEU A 150 -2.11 2.78 7.72
N TYR A 151 -0.95 3.41 7.91
CA TYR A 151 0.26 2.74 8.39
C TYR A 151 0.09 2.25 9.83
N HIS A 152 -0.28 3.14 10.76
CA HIS A 152 -0.36 2.78 12.18
C HIS A 152 -1.45 1.75 12.48
N LEU A 153 -2.51 1.67 11.68
CA LEU A 153 -3.54 0.64 11.82
C LEU A 153 -3.05 -0.78 11.50
N LYS A 154 -1.89 -0.90 10.84
CA LYS A 154 -1.33 -2.16 10.34
C LYS A 154 0.16 -2.30 10.59
N GLU A 155 0.75 -1.50 11.48
CA GLU A 155 2.19 -1.44 11.66
C GLU A 155 2.81 -2.82 11.95
N GLY A 156 2.11 -3.66 12.72
CA GLY A 156 2.53 -5.03 13.04
C GLY A 156 2.33 -6.05 11.91
N ASP A 157 1.38 -5.82 11.00
CA ASP A 157 0.91 -6.87 10.08
C ASP A 157 1.98 -7.30 9.07
N PRO A 158 2.74 -6.39 8.42
CA PRO A 158 3.85 -6.75 7.53
C PRO A 158 4.92 -7.60 8.23
N HIS A 159 5.17 -7.36 9.52
CA HIS A 159 6.17 -8.12 10.28
C HIS A 159 5.80 -9.59 10.43
N ALA A 160 4.50 -9.92 10.49
CA ALA A 160 4.04 -11.31 10.57
C ALA A 160 4.48 -12.15 9.36
N TRP A 161 4.55 -11.54 8.17
CA TRP A 161 5.02 -12.21 6.95
C TRP A 161 6.51 -12.59 6.99
N VAL A 162 7.29 -11.95 7.84
CA VAL A 162 8.72 -12.22 8.02
C VAL A 162 8.95 -13.41 8.95
N ILE A 163 8.08 -13.65 9.93
CA ILE A 163 8.21 -14.73 10.93
C ILE A 163 8.61 -16.09 10.31
N PRO A 164 7.91 -16.63 9.30
CA PRO A 164 8.26 -17.94 8.71
C PRO A 164 9.61 -17.95 7.96
N ARG A 165 10.23 -16.78 7.76
CA ARG A 165 11.52 -16.60 7.07
C ARG A 165 12.66 -16.27 8.03
N LEU A 166 12.36 -16.05 9.32
CA LEU A 166 13.38 -15.80 10.32
C LEU A 166 14.26 -17.04 10.49
N THR A 167 15.57 -16.84 10.37
CA THR A 167 16.57 -17.85 10.74
C THR A 167 17.20 -17.40 12.05
N GLY A 168 17.41 -18.31 13.01
CA GLY A 168 17.83 -17.98 14.37
C GLY A 168 19.30 -17.54 14.51
N ARG A 169 19.73 -16.60 13.68
CA ARG A 169 21.05 -15.97 13.72
C ARG A 169 20.94 -14.53 14.19
#